data_AF-A0A284RSH8-F1
#
_entry.id   AF-A0A284RSH8-F1
#
_cell.length_a   1.000
_cell.length_b   1.000
_cell.length_c   1.000
_cell.angle_alpha   90.00
_cell.angle_beta   90.00
_cell.angle_gamma   90.00
#
_symmetry.space_group_name_H-M   'P 1'
#
loop_
_entity.id
_entity.type
_entity.pdbx_description
1 polymer ?
#
loop_
_entity_poly.entity_id
_entity_poly.type
_entity_poly.pdbx_seq_one_letter_code
_entity_poly.pdbx_strand_id
1 'polypeptide(L)'
;MKFTAISDDGWTQPQTAWIAGENGKDYAQRETYSPAEHEIWVEYVKEFSSPLQHKNYKEWLRAMRSIIFEMGSQQQADARRHIGDACWEAMVLLDIPRRYRYYDLSDIKNLNWDLVPIKASSPCNACRASKYPCHYTNRDVANDCRECYLQGKTCSLGNSQRANRKRTRADSIEDDEDDEATDSNGKQKEHSRKKRKLEPEEDNWDLKLIKRLELQLEEKERQVTSLSDERNRIKQCYDESTNLVTQLQQEASQQKLRVEELEGEVLRANEVARTGWEHATSFRDAYDAQTTELRNLAGYKVSSERELEALRSQLKATIRSINR
;
A
#
# COMPACT_ATOMS: atom_id res chain seq x y z
N MET A 1 -55.02 -20.65 3.47
CA MET A 1 -54.20 -20.41 2.26
C MET A 1 -52.93 -19.70 2.70
N LYS A 2 -51.80 -20.40 2.70
CA LYS A 2 -50.47 -19.85 3.01
C LYS A 2 -49.70 -19.81 1.69
N PHE A 3 -49.34 -18.62 1.21
CA PHE A 3 -48.44 -18.47 0.08
C PHE A 3 -47.00 -18.55 0.59
N THR A 4 -46.31 -19.62 0.20
CA THR A 4 -44.85 -19.69 0.21
C THR A 4 -44.33 -18.88 -0.96
N ALA A 5 -43.73 -17.72 -0.68
CA ALA A 5 -42.89 -17.03 -1.66
C ALA A 5 -41.49 -17.64 -1.58
N ILE A 6 -41.16 -18.46 -2.57
CA ILE A 6 -39.78 -18.81 -2.91
C ILE A 6 -39.32 -17.71 -3.85
N SER A 7 -38.45 -16.83 -3.36
CA SER A 7 -37.73 -15.84 -4.16
C SER A 7 -36.37 -16.45 -4.48
N ASP A 8 -36.26 -16.96 -5.69
CA ASP A 8 -35.09 -17.67 -6.24
C ASP A 8 -34.38 -16.73 -7.23
N ASP A 9 -33.80 -15.64 -6.72
CA ASP A 9 -32.96 -14.73 -7.49
C ASP A 9 -31.58 -14.63 -6.82
N GLY A 10 -30.84 -15.74 -6.92
CA GLY A 10 -29.47 -15.91 -6.45
C GLY A 10 -28.44 -15.16 -7.28
N TRP A 11 -28.46 -13.83 -7.21
CA TRP A 11 -27.31 -12.99 -7.53
C TRP A 11 -27.13 -11.94 -6.44
N THR A 12 -26.64 -12.37 -5.28
CA THR A 12 -25.92 -11.45 -4.39
C THR A 12 -24.74 -10.91 -5.18
N GLN A 13 -24.82 -9.63 -5.60
CA GLN A 13 -23.67 -8.91 -6.12
C GLN A 13 -22.49 -9.16 -5.18
N PRO A 14 -21.34 -9.63 -5.67
CA PRO A 14 -20.18 -9.86 -4.83
C PRO A 14 -19.79 -8.50 -4.24
N GLN A 15 -19.98 -8.35 -2.93
CA GLN A 15 -19.52 -7.17 -2.22
C GLN A 15 -18.00 -7.07 -2.43
N THR A 16 -17.56 -6.05 -3.15
CA THR A 16 -16.16 -5.63 -3.23
C THR A 16 -15.74 -5.13 -1.85
N ALA A 17 -15.37 -6.05 -0.96
CA ALA A 17 -14.73 -5.70 0.30
C ALA A 17 -13.26 -5.44 0.01
N TRP A 18 -12.90 -4.17 -0.04
CA TRP A 18 -11.51 -3.72 -0.01
C TRP A 18 -10.94 -4.11 1.36
N ILE A 19 -9.83 -4.86 1.38
CA ILE A 19 -9.05 -5.00 2.62
C ILE A 19 -8.30 -3.68 2.75
N ALA A 20 -8.88 -2.75 3.51
CA ALA A 20 -8.26 -1.47 3.80
C ALA A 20 -6.92 -1.73 4.50
N GLY A 21 -5.82 -1.54 3.78
CA GLY A 21 -4.51 -1.44 4.40
C GLY A 21 -4.49 -0.18 5.26
N GLU A 22 -3.90 -0.23 6.46
CA GLU A 22 -3.83 0.87 7.43
C GLU A 22 -3.22 2.18 6.88
N ASN A 23 -2.67 2.16 5.66
CA ASN A 23 -2.03 3.30 4.99
C ASN A 23 -2.68 3.72 3.65
N GLY A 24 -3.94 3.34 3.38
CA GLY A 24 -4.67 3.78 2.18
C GLY A 24 -4.09 3.27 0.85
N LYS A 25 -3.25 2.22 0.89
CA LYS A 25 -2.79 1.50 -0.29
C LYS A 25 -3.61 0.21 -0.41
N ASP A 26 -4.36 0.09 -1.50
CA ASP A 26 -5.15 -1.09 -1.80
C ASP A 26 -4.23 -2.20 -2.29
N TYR A 27 -4.10 -3.29 -1.52
CA TYR A 27 -3.09 -4.33 -1.80
C TYR A 27 -3.61 -5.52 -2.63
N ALA A 28 -4.92 -5.66 -2.84
CA ALA A 28 -5.47 -6.65 -3.79
C ALA A 28 -6.95 -6.33 -4.13
N GLN A 29 -7.30 -6.39 -5.42
CA GLN A 29 -8.71 -6.42 -5.83
C GLN A 29 -9.29 -7.80 -5.54
N ARG A 30 -10.43 -7.83 -4.83
CA ARG A 30 -11.15 -9.05 -4.44
C ARG A 30 -11.61 -9.91 -5.63
N GLU A 31 -11.57 -9.36 -6.85
CA GLU A 31 -12.13 -9.94 -8.07
C GLU A 31 -11.20 -10.93 -8.80
N THR A 32 -9.92 -11.04 -8.41
CA THR A 32 -8.94 -11.84 -9.17
C THR A 32 -8.64 -13.23 -8.61
N TYR A 33 -9.08 -13.55 -7.38
CA TYR A 33 -8.78 -14.82 -6.75
C TYR A 33 -9.93 -15.81 -6.87
N SER A 34 -9.62 -17.05 -7.19
CA SER A 34 -10.54 -18.16 -7.04
C SER A 34 -10.93 -18.35 -5.55
N PRO A 35 -12.05 -19.02 -5.24
CA PRO A 35 -12.45 -19.27 -3.85
C PRO A 35 -11.38 -19.96 -3.01
N ALA A 36 -10.63 -20.91 -3.58
CA ALA A 36 -9.54 -21.60 -2.88
C ALA A 36 -8.35 -20.67 -2.60
N GLU A 37 -7.97 -19.83 -3.56
CA GLU A 37 -6.94 -18.80 -3.36
C GLU A 37 -7.38 -17.80 -2.28
N HIS A 38 -8.66 -17.44 -2.23
CA HIS A 38 -9.18 -16.53 -1.21
C HIS A 38 -9.06 -17.12 0.20
N GLU A 39 -9.31 -18.42 0.38
CA GLU A 39 -9.18 -19.10 1.68
C GLU A 39 -7.73 -19.01 2.21
N ILE A 40 -6.74 -19.28 1.35
CA ILE A 40 -5.32 -19.15 1.70
C ILE A 40 -4.96 -17.69 2.05
N TRP A 41 -5.52 -16.72 1.32
CA TRP A 41 -5.29 -15.29 1.61
C TRP A 41 -5.87 -14.88 2.97
N VAL A 42 -7.04 -15.38 3.34
CA VAL A 42 -7.66 -15.13 4.65
C VAL A 42 -6.80 -15.72 5.77
N GLU A 43 -6.26 -16.92 5.59
CA GLU A 43 -5.33 -17.52 6.55
C GLU A 43 -4.05 -16.68 6.70
N TYR A 44 -3.51 -16.19 5.59
CA TYR A 44 -2.36 -15.29 5.59
C TYR A 44 -2.63 -13.99 6.36
N VAL A 45 -3.76 -13.31 6.13
CA VAL A 45 -4.10 -12.08 6.85
C VAL A 45 -4.25 -12.34 8.35
N LYS A 46 -4.84 -13.49 8.72
CA LYS A 46 -4.96 -13.91 10.12
C LYS A 46 -3.60 -14.12 10.78
N GLU A 47 -2.68 -14.81 10.10
CA GLU A 47 -1.33 -15.04 10.63
C GLU A 47 -0.47 -13.77 10.62
N PHE A 48 -0.66 -12.87 9.65
CA PHE A 48 0.03 -11.59 9.60
C PHE A 48 -0.31 -10.74 10.84
N SER A 49 -1.57 -10.73 11.24
CA SER A 49 -2.06 -10.05 12.46
C SER A 49 -1.83 -10.86 13.75
N SER A 50 -1.08 -11.97 13.68
CA SER A 50 -0.85 -12.84 14.83
C SER A 50 0.05 -12.18 15.88
N PRO A 51 -0.27 -12.31 17.18
CA PRO A 51 0.60 -11.87 18.27
C PRO A 51 1.99 -12.54 18.26
N LEU A 52 2.14 -13.65 17.52
CA LEU A 52 3.42 -14.35 17.34
C LEU A 52 4.47 -13.45 16.71
N GLN A 53 4.08 -12.46 15.90
CA GLN A 53 5.00 -11.49 15.30
C GLN A 53 5.91 -10.82 16.36
N HIS A 54 5.35 -10.48 17.53
CA HIS A 54 6.08 -9.82 18.61
C HIS A 54 6.68 -10.79 19.64
N LYS A 55 6.07 -11.98 19.81
CA LYS A 55 6.50 -12.95 20.84
C LYS A 55 7.58 -13.92 20.34
N ASN A 56 7.46 -14.40 19.11
CA ASN A 56 8.42 -15.32 18.51
C ASN A 56 8.51 -15.10 17.00
N TYR A 57 9.19 -14.01 16.64
CA TYR A 57 9.34 -13.55 15.26
C TYR A 57 9.81 -14.65 14.29
N LYS A 58 10.70 -15.54 14.75
CA LYS A 58 11.24 -16.62 13.90
C LYS A 58 10.21 -17.71 13.60
N GLU A 59 9.36 -18.07 14.56
CA GLU A 59 8.27 -19.02 14.33
C GLU A 59 7.18 -18.41 13.45
N TRP A 60 6.85 -17.14 13.70
CA TRP A 60 5.96 -16.37 12.85
C TRP A 60 6.43 -16.34 11.39
N LEU A 61 7.71 -16.02 11.13
CA LEU A 61 8.26 -16.06 9.77
C LEU A 61 8.16 -17.45 9.11
N ARG A 62 8.24 -18.55 9.88
CA ARG A 62 8.07 -19.91 9.33
C ARG A 62 6.61 -20.19 8.98
N ALA A 63 5.68 -19.79 9.84
CA ALA A 63 4.24 -19.95 9.61
C ALA A 63 3.81 -19.14 8.36
N MET A 64 4.18 -17.86 8.33
CA MET A 64 3.96 -16.98 7.17
C MET A 64 4.52 -17.58 5.88
N ARG A 65 5.75 -18.09 5.91
CA ARG A 65 6.34 -18.77 4.74
C ARG A 65 5.52 -19.98 4.30
N SER A 66 5.05 -20.81 5.24
CA SER A 66 4.26 -22.01 4.92
C SER A 66 2.98 -21.64 4.20
N ILE A 67 2.27 -20.60 4.65
CA ILE A 67 1.03 -20.13 4.01
C ILE A 67 1.33 -19.55 2.63
N ILE A 68 2.33 -18.68 2.51
CA ILE A 68 2.71 -18.06 1.22
C ILE A 68 3.21 -19.12 0.22
N PHE A 69 3.78 -20.22 0.68
CA PHE A 69 4.18 -21.32 -0.20
C PHE A 69 3.00 -21.94 -0.95
N GLU A 70 1.83 -22.01 -0.32
CA GLU A 70 0.61 -22.57 -0.91
C GLU A 70 -0.07 -21.59 -1.90
N MET A 71 0.30 -20.31 -1.84
CA MET A 71 -0.23 -19.27 -2.72
C MET A 71 0.26 -19.39 -4.18
N GLY A 72 -0.60 -18.98 -5.11
CA GLY A 72 -0.23 -18.80 -6.52
C GLY A 72 0.77 -17.64 -6.73
N SER A 73 1.42 -17.58 -7.90
CA SER A 73 2.46 -16.57 -8.18
C SER A 73 1.98 -15.12 -8.01
N GLN A 74 0.73 -14.82 -8.39
CA GLN A 74 0.15 -13.49 -8.23
C GLN A 74 -0.05 -13.16 -6.74
N GLN A 75 -0.64 -14.08 -5.97
CA GLN A 75 -0.83 -13.95 -4.53
C GLN A 75 0.49 -13.79 -3.78
N GLN A 76 1.54 -14.52 -4.17
CA GLN A 76 2.88 -14.35 -3.59
C GLN A 76 3.44 -12.95 -3.85
N ALA A 77 3.25 -12.41 -5.05
CA ALA A 77 3.67 -11.05 -5.38
C ALA A 77 2.91 -10.00 -4.54
N ASP A 78 1.60 -10.18 -4.37
CA ASP A 78 0.77 -9.27 -3.56
C ASP A 78 1.06 -9.42 -2.06
N ALA A 79 1.33 -10.63 -1.58
CA ALA A 79 1.80 -10.88 -0.21
C ALA A 79 3.14 -10.20 0.05
N ARG A 80 4.09 -10.27 -0.89
CA ARG A 80 5.38 -9.55 -0.80
C ARG A 80 5.18 -8.04 -0.70
N ARG A 81 4.31 -7.47 -1.54
CA ARG A 81 3.97 -6.03 -1.50
C ARG A 81 3.38 -5.63 -0.15
N HIS A 82 2.55 -6.51 0.43
CA HIS A 82 1.88 -6.26 1.70
C HIS A 82 2.84 -6.35 2.91
N ILE A 83 3.66 -7.40 3.02
CA ILE A 83 4.57 -7.56 4.17
C ILE A 83 5.84 -6.70 4.09
N GLY A 84 6.20 -6.24 2.89
CA GLY A 84 7.42 -5.50 2.61
C GLY A 84 8.67 -6.38 2.41
N ASP A 85 9.66 -5.82 1.72
CA ASP A 85 10.87 -6.55 1.31
C ASP A 85 11.72 -7.05 2.48
N ALA A 86 11.76 -6.33 3.61
CA ALA A 86 12.55 -6.73 4.78
C ALA A 86 12.05 -8.06 5.40
N CYS A 87 10.73 -8.19 5.57
CA CYS A 87 10.13 -9.44 6.05
C CYS A 87 10.28 -10.57 5.03
N TRP A 88 10.13 -10.26 3.75
CA TRP A 88 10.34 -11.21 2.67
C TRP A 88 11.77 -11.77 2.66
N GLU A 89 12.78 -10.89 2.75
CA GLU A 89 14.19 -11.25 2.85
C GLU A 89 14.44 -12.14 4.07
N ALA A 90 13.93 -11.78 5.23
CA ALA A 90 14.06 -12.59 6.45
C ALA A 90 13.50 -14.01 6.27
N MET A 91 12.36 -14.17 5.59
CA MET A 91 11.83 -15.48 5.24
C MET A 91 12.73 -16.24 4.25
N VAL A 92 13.24 -15.59 3.21
CA VAL A 92 14.17 -16.21 2.26
C VAL A 92 15.42 -16.75 2.98
N LEU A 93 15.96 -15.98 3.92
CA LEU A 93 17.15 -16.35 4.71
C LEU A 93 16.91 -17.58 5.61
N LEU A 94 15.67 -17.87 6.04
CA LEU A 94 15.37 -19.05 6.87
C LEU A 94 15.76 -20.37 6.18
N ASP A 95 15.59 -20.43 4.85
CA ASP A 95 15.85 -21.64 4.05
C ASP A 95 17.29 -21.74 3.55
N ILE A 96 18.14 -20.75 3.87
CA ILE A 96 19.55 -20.85 3.53
C ILE A 96 20.20 -21.89 4.45
N PRO A 97 20.76 -22.99 3.88
CA PRO A 97 21.47 -23.97 4.68
C PRO A 97 22.57 -23.33 5.54
N ARG A 98 22.71 -23.81 6.78
CA ARG A 98 23.69 -23.28 7.75
C ARG A 98 25.12 -23.19 7.20
N ARG A 99 25.50 -24.08 6.28
CA ARG A 99 26.81 -24.09 5.61
C ARG A 99 27.15 -22.79 4.85
N TYR A 100 26.16 -21.97 4.52
CA TYR A 100 26.37 -20.66 3.87
C TYR A 100 26.32 -19.48 4.85
N ARG A 101 26.13 -19.71 6.16
CA ARG A 101 26.07 -18.64 7.17
C ARG A 101 27.43 -18.10 7.63
N TYR A 102 28.52 -18.69 7.14
CA TYR A 102 29.87 -18.17 7.38
C TYR A 102 30.18 -16.92 6.54
N TYR A 103 29.38 -16.67 5.50
CA TYR A 103 29.44 -15.44 4.73
C TYR A 103 28.62 -14.37 5.46
N ASP A 104 29.11 -13.13 5.39
CA ASP A 104 28.34 -12.01 5.93
C ASP A 104 27.08 -11.82 5.08
N LEU A 105 25.96 -12.34 5.60
CA LEU A 105 24.66 -12.24 4.95
C LEU A 105 24.07 -10.83 5.10
N SER A 106 24.68 -9.94 5.89
CA SER A 106 24.18 -8.57 6.10
C SER A 106 24.35 -7.67 4.88
N ASP A 107 25.27 -8.04 3.97
CA ASP A 107 25.46 -7.39 2.66
C ASP A 107 24.41 -7.81 1.63
N ILE A 108 23.59 -8.81 1.96
CA ILE A 108 22.61 -9.41 1.04
C ILE A 108 21.27 -8.68 1.20
N LYS A 109 21.26 -7.38 0.92
CA LYS A 109 20.04 -6.55 0.96
C LYS A 109 19.32 -6.57 -0.38
N ASN A 110 17.99 -6.41 -0.34
CA ASN A 110 17.14 -6.26 -1.53
C ASN A 110 17.18 -7.47 -2.46
N LEU A 111 17.10 -8.66 -1.88
CA LEU A 111 16.96 -9.87 -2.66
C LEU A 111 15.63 -9.87 -3.41
N ASN A 112 15.68 -9.76 -4.74
CA ASN A 112 14.53 -10.09 -5.58
C ASN A 112 14.39 -11.61 -5.74
N TRP A 113 14.49 -12.35 -4.63
CA TRP A 113 14.49 -13.81 -4.61
C TRP A 113 13.10 -14.35 -4.32
N ASP A 114 12.77 -15.45 -4.98
CA ASP A 114 11.56 -16.21 -4.68
C ASP A 114 11.74 -16.95 -3.34
N LEU A 115 10.66 -17.11 -2.56
CA LEU A 115 10.70 -17.93 -1.35
C LEU A 115 11.05 -19.39 -1.67
N VAL A 116 10.62 -19.87 -2.84
CA VAL A 116 10.90 -21.22 -3.30
C VAL A 116 11.98 -21.16 -4.37
N PRO A 117 13.23 -21.55 -4.04
CA PRO A 117 14.29 -21.53 -5.01
C PRO A 117 14.00 -22.56 -6.12
N ILE A 118 14.19 -22.18 -7.38
CA ILE A 118 13.92 -23.06 -8.51
C ILE A 118 15.18 -23.81 -8.87
N LYS A 119 15.12 -25.14 -8.85
CA LYS A 119 16.26 -25.97 -9.21
C LYS A 119 16.62 -25.73 -10.67
N ALA A 120 17.89 -25.39 -10.92
CA ALA A 120 18.40 -25.24 -12.27
C ALA A 120 18.38 -26.59 -13.00
N SER A 121 17.95 -26.58 -14.26
CA SER A 121 17.91 -27.77 -15.13
C SER A 121 19.31 -28.41 -15.29
N SER A 122 20.35 -27.57 -15.38
CA SER A 122 21.76 -27.98 -15.29
C SER A 122 22.49 -27.11 -14.27
N PRO A 123 23.29 -27.70 -13.36
CA PRO A 123 24.10 -26.92 -12.44
C PRO A 123 25.20 -26.15 -13.19
N CYS A 124 25.50 -24.93 -12.73
CA CYS A 124 26.66 -24.16 -13.20
C CYS A 124 27.98 -24.88 -12.85
N ASN A 125 29.09 -24.51 -13.50
CA ASN A 125 30.36 -25.21 -13.28
C ASN A 125 30.83 -25.15 -11.82
N ALA A 126 30.63 -24.01 -11.15
CA ALA A 126 31.00 -23.85 -9.74
C ALA A 126 30.18 -24.74 -8.81
N CYS A 127 28.86 -24.81 -8.99
CA CYS A 127 27.99 -25.69 -8.21
C CYS A 127 28.24 -27.17 -8.53
N ARG A 128 28.51 -27.50 -9.79
CA ARG A 128 28.88 -28.86 -10.22
C ARG A 128 30.17 -29.33 -9.55
N ALA A 129 31.22 -28.50 -9.59
CA ALA A 129 32.51 -28.81 -8.95
C ALA A 129 32.39 -28.95 -7.42
N SER A 130 31.57 -28.08 -6.81
CA SER A 130 31.35 -28.09 -5.35
C SER A 130 30.31 -29.12 -4.90
N LYS A 131 29.70 -29.87 -5.83
CA LYS A 131 28.60 -30.82 -5.60
C LYS A 131 27.42 -30.21 -4.80
N TYR A 132 27.18 -28.92 -4.98
CA TYR A 132 26.03 -28.24 -4.39
C TYR A 132 24.83 -28.29 -5.33
N PRO A 133 23.60 -28.32 -4.79
CA PRO A 133 22.44 -28.07 -5.62
C PRO A 133 22.55 -26.64 -6.20
N CYS A 134 22.11 -26.46 -7.43
CA CYS A 134 22.15 -25.17 -8.12
C CYS A 134 20.72 -24.69 -8.27
N HIS A 135 20.37 -23.59 -7.63
CA HIS A 135 19.04 -22.99 -7.73
C HIS A 135 19.12 -21.57 -8.27
N TYR A 136 18.15 -21.20 -9.12
CA TYR A 136 17.98 -19.81 -9.53
C TYR A 136 17.38 -19.00 -8.40
N THR A 137 17.76 -17.72 -8.38
CA THR A 137 17.33 -16.76 -7.38
C THR A 137 15.88 -16.34 -7.58
N ASN A 138 15.43 -16.26 -8.83
CA ASN A 138 14.04 -15.99 -9.22
C ASN A 138 13.75 -16.63 -10.58
N ARG A 139 12.47 -16.64 -10.99
CA ARG A 139 12.04 -17.13 -12.33
C ARG A 139 12.55 -16.30 -13.50
N ASP A 140 12.64 -14.98 -13.33
CA ASP A 140 12.68 -14.07 -14.47
C ASP A 140 14.06 -13.47 -14.77
N VAL A 141 14.95 -13.34 -13.77
CA VAL A 141 16.18 -12.55 -13.89
C VAL A 141 17.27 -13.05 -12.92
N ALA A 142 17.89 -14.19 -13.20
CA ALA A 142 19.02 -14.68 -12.41
C ALA A 142 20.28 -14.78 -13.27
N ASN A 143 21.16 -13.77 -13.17
CA ASN A 143 22.51 -13.82 -13.77
C ASN A 143 23.40 -14.84 -13.04
N ASP A 144 23.17 -15.03 -11.74
CA ASP A 144 23.90 -15.95 -10.89
C ASP A 144 22.92 -16.90 -10.18
N CYS A 145 23.33 -18.15 -9.96
CA CYS A 145 22.58 -19.05 -9.08
C CYS A 145 22.75 -18.61 -7.61
N ARG A 146 21.74 -18.94 -6.80
CA ARG A 146 21.64 -18.63 -5.37
C ARG A 146 22.92 -19.03 -4.63
N GLU A 147 23.45 -20.22 -4.89
CA GLU A 147 24.64 -20.73 -4.22
C GLU A 147 25.92 -20.00 -4.61
N CYS A 148 26.06 -19.58 -5.88
CA CYS A 148 27.20 -18.78 -6.32
C CYS A 148 27.15 -17.39 -5.71
N TYR A 149 25.97 -16.77 -5.68
CA TYR A 149 25.75 -15.47 -5.04
C TYR A 149 26.12 -15.53 -3.55
N LEU A 150 25.62 -16.53 -2.81
CA LEU A 150 25.92 -16.70 -1.38
C LEU A 150 27.39 -16.94 -1.09
N GLN A 151 28.14 -17.54 -2.03
CA GLN A 151 29.57 -17.80 -1.86
C GLN A 151 30.47 -16.69 -2.42
N GLY A 152 29.90 -15.65 -3.04
CA GLY A 152 30.66 -14.64 -3.77
C GLY A 152 31.47 -15.21 -4.95
N LYS A 153 31.05 -16.35 -5.52
CA LYS A 153 31.73 -17.01 -6.64
C LYS A 153 31.09 -16.60 -7.96
N THR A 154 31.90 -16.53 -9.02
CA THR A 154 31.40 -16.28 -10.37
C THR A 154 30.52 -17.45 -10.86
N CYS A 155 29.26 -17.17 -11.19
CA CYS A 155 28.40 -18.17 -11.80
C CYS A 155 28.73 -18.28 -13.29
N SER A 156 29.36 -19.37 -13.70
CA SER A 156 29.46 -19.74 -15.12
C SER A 156 28.32 -20.70 -15.43
N LEU A 157 27.15 -20.14 -15.76
CA LEU A 157 26.07 -20.91 -16.39
C LEU A 157 26.66 -21.54 -17.66
N GLY A 158 26.58 -22.88 -17.75
CA GLY A 158 27.28 -23.66 -18.76
C GLY A 158 26.80 -23.46 -20.20
N ASN A 159 26.03 -22.42 -20.50
CA ASN A 159 25.70 -22.02 -21.86
C ASN A 159 25.76 -20.50 -22.00
N SER A 160 26.58 -20.10 -22.95
CA SER A 160 26.65 -18.80 -23.61
C SER A 160 25.36 -17.96 -23.55
N GLN A 161 25.32 -16.96 -22.67
CA GLN A 161 24.85 -15.61 -22.98
C GLN A 161 25.07 -14.69 -21.77
N ARG A 162 26.01 -13.73 -21.95
CA ARG A 162 26.10 -12.37 -21.38
C ARG A 162 25.56 -12.20 -19.93
N ALA A 163 26.36 -11.77 -18.95
CA ALA A 163 26.84 -10.39 -18.91
C ALA A 163 28.09 -10.24 -18.04
N ASN A 164 29.15 -9.74 -18.67
CA ASN A 164 30.34 -9.24 -18.02
C ASN A 164 29.99 -7.84 -17.45
N ARG A 165 29.47 -7.76 -16.22
CA ARG A 165 29.49 -6.52 -15.45
C ARG A 165 30.48 -6.69 -14.31
N LYS A 166 31.73 -6.31 -14.58
CA LYS A 166 32.68 -5.92 -13.54
C LYS A 166 31.94 -4.95 -12.61
N ARG A 167 31.76 -5.35 -11.34
CA ARG A 167 31.42 -4.40 -10.27
C ARG A 167 32.50 -3.32 -10.29
N THR A 168 32.11 -2.09 -10.62
CA THR A 168 32.92 -0.91 -10.34
C THR A 168 33.04 -0.81 -8.83
N ARG A 169 34.22 -1.19 -8.33
CA ARG A 169 34.67 -0.83 -6.99
C ARG A 169 34.79 0.69 -6.99
N ALA A 170 33.89 1.36 -6.28
CA ALA A 170 34.09 2.74 -5.90
C ALA A 170 35.33 2.78 -5.01
N ASP A 171 36.45 3.20 -5.61
CA ASP A 171 37.68 3.73 -4.98
C ASP A 171 38.74 3.76 -6.09
N SER A 172 38.61 4.74 -6.96
CA SER A 172 39.68 5.19 -7.85
C SER A 172 39.53 6.70 -7.91
N ILE A 173 40.01 7.34 -6.85
CA ILE A 173 40.39 8.74 -6.89
C ILE A 173 41.63 8.79 -7.79
N GLU A 174 41.40 9.31 -8.98
CA GLU A 174 42.41 9.93 -9.81
C GLU A 174 42.74 11.24 -9.09
N ASP A 175 43.96 11.36 -8.56
CA ASP A 175 44.54 12.66 -8.23
C ASP A 175 45.80 12.83 -9.06
N ASP A 176 45.80 13.97 -9.73
CA ASP A 176 46.56 14.33 -10.90
C ASP A 176 48.08 14.40 -10.68
N GLU A 177 48.73 14.18 -11.81
CA GLU A 177 50.12 14.44 -12.11
C GLU A 177 50.45 15.94 -11.91
N ASP A 178 51.52 16.23 -11.19
CA ASP A 178 52.30 17.45 -11.38
C ASP A 178 53.79 17.09 -11.31
N ASP A 179 54.37 16.97 -12.50
CA ASP A 179 55.80 17.03 -12.78
C ASP A 179 56.34 18.43 -12.43
N GLU A 180 57.45 18.52 -11.69
CA GLU A 180 58.58 19.37 -12.11
C GLU A 180 59.90 18.92 -11.47
N ALA A 181 60.91 18.86 -12.31
CA ALA A 181 62.28 18.49 -12.03
C ALA A 181 63.01 19.53 -11.18
N THR A 182 64.05 19.12 -10.44
CA THR A 182 65.39 19.74 -10.55
C THR A 182 66.48 19.02 -9.74
N ASP A 183 67.58 18.85 -10.46
CA ASP A 183 68.98 18.96 -10.08
C ASP A 183 69.68 17.96 -9.13
N SER A 184 70.39 17.06 -9.80
CA SER A 184 71.73 16.58 -9.48
C SER A 184 72.64 17.59 -8.77
N ASN A 185 73.08 17.25 -7.55
CA ASN A 185 74.47 17.53 -7.17
C ASN A 185 75.01 16.56 -6.12
N GLY A 186 76.00 15.77 -6.54
CA GLY A 186 76.74 14.88 -5.67
C GLY A 186 77.57 15.64 -4.64
N LYS A 187 77.60 15.12 -3.42
CA LYS A 187 78.73 15.30 -2.48
C LYS A 187 78.74 14.13 -1.51
N GLN A 188 79.64 13.18 -1.79
CA GLN A 188 80.15 12.24 -0.81
C GLN A 188 80.75 13.05 0.36
N LYS A 189 80.19 12.87 1.56
CA LYS A 189 80.86 13.09 2.85
C LYS A 189 80.40 11.96 3.76
N GLU A 190 81.18 10.89 3.80
CA GLU A 190 82.30 10.70 4.73
C GLU A 190 81.81 10.37 6.15
N HIS A 191 82.16 9.15 6.53
CA HIS A 191 81.78 8.44 7.71
C HIS A 191 82.13 9.19 8.99
N SER A 192 81.10 9.63 9.73
CA SER A 192 81.20 9.85 11.17
C SER A 192 80.30 8.85 11.88
N ARG A 193 80.91 7.74 12.34
CA ARG A 193 80.37 6.80 13.32
C ARG A 193 80.08 7.54 14.62
N LYS A 194 78.94 8.25 14.69
CA LYS A 194 78.31 8.62 15.95
C LYS A 194 77.64 7.36 16.50
N LYS A 195 78.18 6.85 17.62
CA LYS A 195 77.55 5.84 18.47
C LYS A 195 76.10 6.27 18.73
N ARG A 196 75.15 5.65 18.02
CA ARG A 196 73.72 5.73 18.35
C ARG A 196 73.57 5.06 19.70
N LYS A 197 73.17 5.85 20.71
CA LYS A 197 72.52 5.31 21.89
C LYS A 197 71.33 4.51 21.36
N LEU A 198 71.35 3.20 21.55
CA LEU A 198 70.14 2.39 21.50
C LEU A 198 69.26 2.92 22.64
N GLU A 199 68.35 3.81 22.31
CA GLU A 199 67.15 3.97 23.12
C GLU A 199 66.26 2.76 22.83
N PRO A 200 65.68 2.13 23.85
CA PRO A 200 64.86 0.93 23.68
C PRO A 200 63.61 1.30 22.84
N GLU A 201 63.60 0.87 21.58
CA GLU A 201 62.50 1.08 20.62
C GLU A 201 61.21 0.29 20.97
N GLU A 202 61.28 -0.58 21.98
CA GLU A 202 60.18 -1.47 22.34
C GLU A 202 59.01 -0.73 23.05
N ASP A 203 59.26 0.41 23.73
CA ASP A 203 58.23 1.20 24.42
C ASP A 203 57.40 2.12 23.48
N ASN A 204 57.74 2.22 22.19
CA ASN A 204 57.10 3.17 21.26
C ASN A 204 55.83 2.62 20.58
N TRP A 205 55.69 1.29 20.50
CA TRP A 205 54.53 0.68 19.85
C TRP A 205 53.25 0.83 20.66
N ASP A 206 53.35 0.70 21.98
CA ASP A 206 52.21 0.86 22.90
C ASP A 206 51.70 2.31 22.89
N LEU A 207 52.59 3.30 22.93
CA LEU A 207 52.21 4.71 22.81
C LEU A 207 51.54 5.05 21.47
N LYS A 208 51.99 4.46 20.35
CA LYS A 208 51.35 4.65 19.04
C LYS A 208 49.97 4.00 18.97
N LEU A 209 49.83 2.82 19.58
CA LEU A 209 48.55 2.12 19.65
C LEU A 209 47.55 2.91 20.52
N ILE A 210 47.96 3.37 21.69
CA ILE A 210 47.15 4.21 22.58
C ILE A 210 46.65 5.45 21.84
N LYS A 211 47.54 6.20 21.18
CA LYS A 211 47.14 7.39 20.40
C LYS A 211 46.14 7.08 19.28
N ARG A 212 46.28 5.94 18.61
CA ARG A 212 45.32 5.52 17.57
C ARG A 212 43.94 5.21 18.18
N LEU A 213 43.92 4.53 19.32
CA LEU A 213 42.68 4.21 20.02
C LEU A 213 42.00 5.47 20.57
N GLU A 214 42.76 6.43 21.09
CA GLU A 214 42.24 7.74 21.53
C GLU A 214 41.56 8.49 20.39
N LEU A 215 42.19 8.54 19.20
CA LEU A 215 41.58 9.16 18.01
C LEU A 215 40.31 8.43 17.56
N GLN A 216 40.30 7.09 17.63
CA GLN A 216 39.09 6.31 17.33
C GLN A 216 37.98 6.56 18.34
N LEU A 217 38.32 6.71 19.63
CA LEU A 217 37.36 7.03 20.68
C LEU A 217 36.75 8.41 20.44
N GLU A 218 37.57 9.43 20.18
CA GLU A 218 37.12 10.79 19.92
C GLU A 218 36.18 10.85 18.70
N GLU A 219 36.52 10.14 17.62
CA GLU A 219 35.66 10.04 16.44
C GLU A 219 34.32 9.36 16.75
N LYS A 220 34.33 8.32 17.60
CA LYS A 220 33.09 7.65 18.04
C LYS A 220 32.25 8.55 18.93
N GLU A 221 32.86 9.34 19.80
CA GLU A 221 32.16 10.33 20.62
C GLU A 221 31.49 11.41 19.76
N ARG A 222 32.17 11.91 18.71
CA ARG A 222 31.55 12.82 17.74
C ARG A 222 30.36 12.18 17.03
N GLN A 223 30.50 10.91 16.59
CA GLN A 223 29.39 10.17 15.96
C GLN A 223 28.19 10.01 16.91
N VAL A 224 28.42 9.69 18.18
CA VAL A 224 27.35 9.60 19.18
C VAL A 224 26.65 10.93 19.39
N THR A 225 27.40 12.03 19.43
CA THR A 225 26.85 13.38 19.58
C THR A 225 25.98 13.76 18.37
N SER A 226 26.47 13.50 17.15
CA SER A 226 25.71 13.72 15.91
C SER A 226 24.41 12.90 15.86
N LEU A 227 24.46 11.62 16.24
CA LEU A 227 23.27 10.77 16.28
C LEU A 227 22.27 11.21 17.37
N SER A 228 22.76 11.72 18.50
CA SER A 228 21.91 12.30 19.54
C SER A 228 21.16 13.53 19.04
N ASP A 229 21.81 14.41 18.27
CA ASP A 229 21.17 15.57 17.65
C ASP A 229 20.14 15.16 16.60
N GLU A 230 20.46 14.18 15.76
CA GLU A 230 19.51 13.63 14.78
C GLU A 230 18.28 13.01 15.46
N ARG A 231 18.48 12.23 16.53
CA ARG A 231 17.38 11.70 17.35
C ARG A 231 16.50 12.81 17.90
N ASN A 232 17.09 13.92 18.38
CA ASN A 232 16.33 15.05 18.90
C ASN A 232 15.51 15.74 17.80
N ARG A 233 16.04 15.88 16.58
CA ARG A 233 15.30 16.41 15.42
C ARG A 233 14.13 15.50 15.02
N ILE A 234 14.36 14.19 14.98
CA ILE A 234 13.29 13.21 14.70
C ILE A 234 12.19 13.30 15.75
N LYS A 235 12.55 13.40 17.03
CA LYS A 235 11.59 13.56 18.13
C LYS A 235 10.76 14.83 17.95
N GLN A 236 11.39 15.96 17.63
CA GLN A 236 10.67 17.21 17.37
C GLN A 236 9.68 17.05 16.20
N CYS A 237 10.09 16.44 15.08
CA CYS A 237 9.21 16.21 13.94
C CYS A 237 8.02 15.31 14.32
N TYR A 238 8.23 14.31 15.17
CA TYR A 238 7.17 13.45 15.67
C TYR A 238 6.17 14.22 16.55
N ASP A 239 6.65 15.07 17.44
CA ASP A 239 5.81 15.90 18.30
C ASP A 239 4.98 16.91 17.47
N GLU A 240 5.59 17.55 16.47
CA GLU A 240 4.91 18.43 15.51
C GLU A 240 3.85 17.70 14.69
N SER A 241 4.17 16.50 14.17
CA SER A 241 3.20 15.66 13.46
C SER A 241 2.03 15.23 14.34
N THR A 242 2.29 14.89 15.60
CA THR A 242 1.26 14.50 16.56
C THR A 242 0.31 15.64 16.85
N ASN A 243 0.85 16.86 17.01
CA ASN A 243 0.04 18.06 17.19
C ASN A 243 -0.84 18.36 15.97
N LEU A 244 -0.30 18.23 14.75
CA LEU A 244 -1.04 18.43 13.52
C LEU A 244 -2.19 17.42 13.36
N VAL A 245 -1.95 16.14 13.64
CA VAL A 245 -2.99 15.10 13.60
C VAL A 245 -4.11 15.41 14.59
N THR A 246 -3.75 15.85 15.80
CA THR A 246 -4.74 16.24 16.82
C THR A 246 -5.58 17.43 16.37
N GLN A 247 -4.96 18.44 15.75
CA GLN A 247 -5.67 19.59 15.18
C GLN A 247 -6.65 19.16 14.06
N LEU A 248 -6.19 18.36 13.10
CA LEU A 248 -7.02 17.87 12.01
C LEU A 248 -8.20 17.03 12.52
N GLN A 249 -8.00 16.23 13.56
CA GLN A 249 -9.08 15.46 14.19
C GLN A 249 -10.12 16.38 14.85
N GLN A 250 -9.67 17.48 15.48
CA GLN A 250 -10.57 18.48 16.06
C GLN A 250 -11.35 19.24 14.98
N GLU A 251 -10.71 19.62 13.88
CA GLU A 251 -11.35 20.26 12.72
C GLU A 251 -12.38 19.32 12.05
N ALA A 252 -12.04 18.05 11.86
CA ALA A 252 -12.97 17.05 11.33
C ALA A 252 -14.21 16.87 12.23
N SER A 253 -14.00 16.89 13.55
CA SER A 253 -15.11 16.82 14.52
C SER A 253 -16.02 18.06 14.43
N GLN A 254 -15.45 19.25 14.24
CA GLN A 254 -16.22 20.48 14.04
C GLN A 254 -16.99 20.46 12.71
N GLN A 255 -16.37 19.99 11.63
CA GLN A 255 -17.02 19.86 10.33
C GLN A 255 -18.20 18.89 10.39
N LYS A 256 -18.06 17.77 11.11
CA LYS A 256 -19.15 16.82 11.33
C LYS A 256 -20.36 17.47 12.00
N LEU A 257 -20.14 18.25 13.07
CA LEU A 257 -21.22 18.97 13.75
C LEU A 257 -21.91 19.99 12.83
N ARG A 258 -21.15 20.69 11.98
CA ARG A 258 -21.73 21.63 10.99
C ARG A 258 -22.59 20.91 9.95
N VAL A 259 -22.18 19.73 9.51
CA VAL A 259 -22.97 18.91 8.58
C VAL A 259 -24.28 18.47 9.24
N GLU A 260 -24.23 17.99 10.49
CA GLU A 260 -25.44 17.60 11.24
C GLU A 260 -26.41 18.79 11.44
N GLU A 261 -25.90 20.00 11.68
CA GLU A 261 -26.71 21.23 11.77
C GLU A 261 -27.38 21.57 10.44
N LEU A 262 -26.63 21.54 9.33
CA LEU A 262 -27.14 21.80 7.98
C LEU A 262 -28.17 20.75 7.54
N GLU A 263 -27.94 19.48 7.85
CA GLU A 263 -28.93 18.41 7.61
C GLU A 263 -30.24 18.70 8.35
N GLY A 264 -30.14 19.16 9.61
CA GLY A 264 -31.29 19.61 10.39
C GLY A 264 -32.02 20.80 9.75
N GLU A 265 -31.29 21.78 9.20
CA GLU A 265 -31.87 22.92 8.47
C GLU A 265 -32.58 22.50 7.20
N VAL A 266 -31.95 21.62 6.40
CA VAL A 266 -32.53 21.09 5.16
C VAL A 266 -33.82 20.33 5.46
N LEU A 267 -33.85 19.50 6.51
CA LEU A 267 -35.07 18.79 6.93
C LEU A 267 -36.20 19.76 7.31
N ARG A 268 -35.88 20.81 8.08
CA ARG A 268 -36.88 21.84 8.44
C ARG A 268 -37.39 22.59 7.21
N ALA A 269 -36.50 22.97 6.29
CA ALA A 269 -36.87 23.65 5.06
C ALA A 269 -37.76 22.77 4.15
N ASN A 270 -37.44 21.47 4.06
CA ASN A 270 -38.22 20.50 3.32
C ASN A 270 -39.63 20.34 3.91
N GLU A 271 -39.75 20.30 5.25
CA GLU A 271 -41.05 20.23 5.92
C GLU A 271 -41.91 21.49 5.68
N VAL A 272 -41.31 22.68 5.72
CA VAL A 272 -41.98 23.94 5.36
C VAL A 272 -42.44 23.93 3.90
N ALA A 273 -41.59 23.44 3.00
CA ALA A 273 -41.97 23.31 1.59
C ALA A 273 -43.13 22.32 1.43
N ARG A 274 -43.03 21.12 2.01
CA ARG A 274 -44.06 20.07 1.94
C ARG A 274 -45.42 20.58 2.41
N THR A 275 -45.46 21.21 3.59
CA THR A 275 -46.71 21.78 4.14
C THR A 275 -47.25 22.91 3.25
N GLY A 276 -46.38 23.78 2.71
CA GLY A 276 -46.79 24.82 1.76
C GLY A 276 -47.39 24.25 0.47
N TRP A 277 -46.83 23.17 -0.07
CA TRP A 277 -47.37 22.46 -1.24
C TRP A 277 -48.72 21.81 -0.94
N GLU A 278 -48.87 21.14 0.20
CA GLU A 278 -50.15 20.53 0.61
C GLU A 278 -51.27 21.55 0.77
N HIS A 279 -50.95 22.75 1.27
CA HIS A 279 -51.91 23.85 1.35
C HIS A 279 -52.28 24.38 -0.04
N ALA A 280 -51.32 24.50 -0.95
CA ALA A 280 -51.57 24.96 -2.32
C ALA A 280 -52.42 23.97 -3.12
N THR A 281 -52.18 22.66 -2.99
CA THR A 281 -53.01 21.62 -3.63
C THR A 281 -54.41 21.59 -3.05
N SER A 282 -54.55 21.69 -1.73
CA SER A 282 -55.87 21.77 -1.08
C SER A 282 -56.70 22.96 -1.58
N PHE A 283 -56.07 24.13 -1.73
CA PHE A 283 -56.74 25.31 -2.29
C PHE A 283 -57.16 25.12 -3.75
N ARG A 284 -56.30 24.50 -4.56
CA ARG A 284 -56.60 24.19 -5.97
C ARG A 284 -57.76 23.21 -6.09
N ASP A 285 -57.75 22.13 -5.32
CA ASP A 285 -58.81 21.12 -5.33
C ASP A 285 -60.15 21.73 -4.88
N ALA A 286 -60.14 22.61 -3.87
CA ALA A 286 -61.34 23.34 -3.43
C ALA A 286 -61.87 24.28 -4.53
N TYR A 287 -61.00 24.98 -5.25
CA TYR A 287 -61.37 25.85 -6.36
C TYR A 287 -61.94 25.06 -7.56
N ASP A 288 -61.30 23.94 -7.91
CA ASP A 288 -61.73 23.07 -9.00
C ASP A 288 -63.08 22.39 -8.67
N ALA A 289 -63.32 22.04 -7.41
CA ALA A 289 -64.62 21.56 -6.94
C ALA A 289 -65.70 22.65 -7.07
N GLN A 290 -65.44 23.87 -6.62
CA GLN A 290 -66.38 25.00 -6.70
C GLN A 290 -66.71 25.38 -8.15
N THR A 291 -65.71 25.40 -9.04
CA THR A 291 -65.92 25.70 -10.46
C THR A 291 -66.70 24.59 -11.17
N THR A 292 -66.49 23.33 -10.80
CA THR A 292 -67.28 22.20 -11.30
C THR A 292 -68.74 22.29 -10.86
N GLU A 293 -69.00 22.64 -9.61
CA GLU A 293 -70.35 22.86 -9.09
C GLU A 293 -71.07 24.00 -9.83
N LEU A 294 -70.39 25.13 -10.04
CA LEU A 294 -70.93 26.25 -10.84
C LEU A 294 -71.21 25.85 -12.30
N ARG A 295 -70.33 25.05 -12.92
CA ARG A 295 -70.53 24.55 -14.28
C ARG A 295 -71.73 23.60 -14.36
N ASN A 296 -71.90 22.74 -13.38
CA ASN A 296 -73.07 21.85 -13.29
C ASN A 296 -74.36 22.66 -13.12
N LEU A 297 -74.39 23.65 -12.23
CA LEU A 297 -75.54 24.55 -12.05
C LEU A 297 -75.89 25.33 -13.33
N ALA A 298 -74.88 25.81 -14.05
CA ALA A 298 -75.08 26.46 -15.35
C ALA A 298 -75.63 25.48 -16.40
N GLY A 299 -75.14 24.24 -16.43
CA GLY A 299 -75.66 23.17 -17.28
C GLY A 299 -77.13 22.83 -16.99
N TYR A 300 -77.51 22.75 -15.71
CA TYR A 300 -78.91 22.58 -15.29
C TYR A 300 -79.81 23.72 -15.77
N LYS A 301 -79.31 24.97 -15.74
CA LYS A 301 -80.05 26.12 -16.24
C LYS A 301 -80.30 26.04 -17.76
N VAL A 302 -79.30 25.65 -18.55
CA VAL A 302 -79.45 25.49 -20.00
C VAL A 302 -80.36 24.30 -20.36
N SER A 303 -80.29 23.21 -19.60
CA SER A 303 -81.18 22.05 -19.81
C SER A 303 -82.64 22.38 -19.53
N SER A 304 -82.91 23.07 -18.41
CA SER A 304 -84.27 23.49 -18.05
C SER A 304 -84.86 24.53 -19.01
N GLU A 305 -84.05 25.43 -19.58
CA GLU A 305 -84.49 26.34 -20.64
C GLU A 305 -84.86 25.61 -21.93
N ARG A 306 -84.09 24.58 -22.33
CA ARG A 306 -84.42 23.74 -23.50
C ARG A 306 -85.69 22.92 -23.29
N GLU A 307 -85.87 22.35 -22.10
CA GLU A 307 -87.09 21.61 -21.75
C GLU A 307 -88.33 22.53 -21.77
N LEU A 308 -88.21 23.75 -21.23
CA LEU A 308 -89.27 24.76 -21.30
C LEU A 308 -89.61 25.14 -22.75
N GLU A 309 -88.61 25.29 -23.61
CA GLU A 309 -88.81 25.64 -25.02
C GLU A 309 -89.45 24.47 -25.80
N ALA A 310 -89.10 23.22 -25.47
CA ALA A 310 -89.74 22.03 -26.02
C ALA A 310 -91.21 21.92 -25.60
N LEU A 311 -91.53 22.16 -24.32
CA LEU A 311 -92.91 22.20 -23.82
C LEU A 311 -93.73 23.31 -24.47
N ARG A 312 -93.15 24.50 -24.65
CA ARG A 312 -93.77 25.62 -25.39
C ARG A 312 -94.06 25.23 -26.84
N SER A 313 -93.14 24.52 -27.48
CA SER A 313 -93.29 24.06 -28.87
C SER A 313 -94.39 23.00 -28.99
N GLN A 314 -94.44 22.03 -28.07
CA GLN A 314 -95.54 21.06 -27.98
C GLN A 314 -96.89 21.77 -27.81
N LEU A 315 -97.00 22.67 -26.83
CA LEU A 315 -98.24 23.41 -26.57
C LEU A 315 -98.71 24.19 -27.81
N LYS A 316 -97.80 24.86 -28.52
CA LYS A 316 -98.12 25.54 -29.79
C LYS A 316 -98.63 24.56 -30.85
N ALA A 317 -98.06 23.36 -30.95
CA ALA A 317 -98.52 22.33 -31.89
C ALA A 317 -99.92 21.81 -31.51
N THR A 318 -100.19 21.57 -30.22
CA THR A 318 -101.51 21.12 -29.74
C THR A 318 -102.59 22.17 -30.00
N ILE A 319 -102.29 23.45 -29.73
CA ILE A 319 -103.23 24.57 -30.00
C ILE A 319 -103.56 24.63 -31.51
N ARG A 320 -102.58 24.46 -32.39
CA ARG A 320 -102.83 24.42 -33.84
C ARG A 320 -103.67 23.22 -34.26
N SER A 321 -103.53 22.08 -33.59
CA SER A 321 -104.35 20.89 -33.84
C SER A 321 -105.80 21.05 -33.41
N ILE A 322 -106.06 21.83 -32.35
CA ILE A 322 -107.43 22.07 -31.84
C ILE A 322 -108.19 23.07 -32.73
N ASN A 323 -107.48 23.99 -33.39
CA ASN A 323 -108.07 25.03 -34.25
C ASN A 323 -108.23 24.62 -35.73
N ARG A 324 -108.03 23.34 -36.08
CA ARG A 324 -108.30 22.78 -37.42
C ARG A 324 -109.54 21.91 -37.38
#